data_AF-A0A066YUL4-F1
#
_entry.id   AF-A0A066YUL4-F1
#
_cell.length_a   1.000
_cell.length_b   1.000
_cell.length_c   1.000
_cell.angle_alpha   90.00
_cell.angle_beta   90.00
_cell.angle_gamma   90.00
#
_symmetry.space_group_name_H-M   'P 1'
#
loop_
_entity.id
_entity.type
_entity.pdbx_description
1 polymer ?
#
loop_
_entity_poly.entity_id
_entity_poly.type
_entity_poly.pdbx_seq_one_letter_code
_entity_poly.pdbx_strand_id
1 'polypeptide(L)'
;MAARPGVRKAEPLGQELVHAQLGGEGGKQLDLAVFGVEPGGFLAPAPLSGKPLAEGADGVLVSDEILREGVKVGDRLSAGRAGTELTVVGTIGSASFGHVGVVYAPLGLWQRLHYGLPGDLPEAAAGQATAVALQLGDGVDTAAADQRLGTQVLDKTATFAASPGYTAESSTMTLIRGFLYAISALVVGSFFTVWTIQRRHEIALLKAIGASTGYILRDALTQAAAVLLAATAAGTAVGLALGGAMNGSAPFSLQADQVALAAVLLIVLGLAGAAAAIRRITKVQALSALGANR
;
A
#
# COMPACT_ATOMS: atom_id res chain seq x y z
N MET A 1 -17.73 25.50 5.06
CA MET A 1 -18.32 24.33 4.36
C MET A 1 -19.40 23.60 5.16
N ALA A 2 -19.35 23.59 6.50
CA ALA A 2 -20.29 22.88 7.37
C ALA A 2 -21.79 23.20 7.16
N ALA A 3 -22.16 24.43 6.78
CA ALA A 3 -23.55 24.85 6.62
C ALA A 3 -24.18 24.49 5.25
N ARG A 4 -23.55 23.64 4.44
CA ARG A 4 -24.05 23.32 3.09
C ARG A 4 -24.98 22.09 3.08
N PRO A 5 -26.03 22.10 2.25
CA PRO A 5 -26.84 20.91 2.01
C PRO A 5 -25.96 19.73 1.59
N GLY A 6 -26.09 18.60 2.28
CA GLY A 6 -25.35 17.37 1.98
C GLY A 6 -24.04 17.16 2.73
N VAL A 7 -23.51 18.16 3.44
CA VAL A 7 -22.36 17.97 4.35
C VAL A 7 -22.90 17.47 5.69
N ARG A 8 -22.58 16.22 6.06
CA ARG A 8 -23.00 15.60 7.33
C ARG A 8 -22.13 16.07 8.50
N LYS A 9 -20.82 16.13 8.28
CA LYS A 9 -19.83 16.64 9.24
C LYS A 9 -18.70 17.34 8.51
N ALA A 10 -18.11 18.33 9.16
CA ALA A 10 -16.91 19.00 8.69
C ALA A 10 -16.03 19.32 9.90
N GLU A 11 -14.78 18.88 9.88
CA GLU A 11 -13.81 19.13 10.96
C GLU A 11 -12.50 19.68 10.37
N PRO A 12 -11.92 20.73 10.98
CA PRO A 12 -10.58 21.19 10.63
C PRO A 12 -9.53 20.12 10.93
N LEU A 13 -8.50 20.07 10.08
CA LEU A 13 -7.36 19.20 10.23
C LEU A 13 -6.08 20.02 10.09
N GLY A 14 -5.27 20.02 11.14
CA GLY A 14 -3.88 20.45 11.09
C GLY A 14 -2.98 19.29 10.69
N GLN A 15 -2.01 19.53 9.80
CA GLN A 15 -0.97 18.55 9.48
C GLN A 15 0.35 19.27 9.31
N GLU A 16 1.37 18.79 10.01
CA GLU A 16 2.75 19.24 9.81
C GLU A 16 3.77 18.15 10.20
N LEU A 17 5.02 18.33 9.79
CA LEU A 17 6.16 17.54 10.22
C LEU A 17 7.02 18.41 11.14
N VAL A 18 7.38 17.89 12.31
CA VAL A 18 8.24 18.59 13.27
C VAL A 18 9.34 17.67 13.79
N HIS A 19 10.44 18.30 14.18
CA HIS A 19 11.43 17.65 15.03
C HIS A 19 11.00 17.80 16.50
N ALA A 20 11.20 16.74 17.27
CA ALA A 20 10.98 16.73 18.70
C ALA A 20 12.15 16.08 19.43
N GLN A 21 12.27 16.42 20.72
CA GLN A 21 13.27 15.86 21.61
C GLN A 21 12.57 15.24 22.82
N LEU A 22 12.93 14.01 23.14
CA LEU A 22 12.48 13.35 24.37
C LEU A 22 13.07 14.06 25.59
N GLY A 23 12.27 14.35 26.61
CA GLY A 23 12.73 15.00 27.84
C GLY A 23 13.84 14.22 28.56
N GLY A 24 14.86 14.93 29.05
CA GLY A 24 16.04 14.37 29.73
C GLY A 24 17.36 14.90 29.16
N GLU A 25 18.43 14.90 29.96
CA GLU A 25 19.76 15.31 29.46
C GLU A 25 20.21 14.37 28.32
N GLY A 26 20.54 14.94 27.16
CA GLY A 26 20.90 14.16 25.97
C GLY A 26 19.73 13.45 25.29
N GLY A 27 18.50 13.93 25.52
CA GLY A 27 17.27 13.38 24.97
C GLY A 27 17.32 13.07 23.47
N LYS A 28 16.84 11.89 23.10
CA LYS A 28 16.81 11.40 21.71
C LYS A 28 15.96 12.34 20.83
N GLN A 29 16.49 12.66 19.65
CA GLN A 29 15.76 13.39 18.62
C GLN A 29 14.86 12.45 17.83
N LEU A 30 13.65 12.93 17.52
CA LEU A 30 12.58 12.21 16.87
C LEU A 30 11.96 13.10 15.81
N ASP A 31 11.54 12.50 14.70
CA ASP A 31 10.68 13.16 13.72
C ASP A 31 9.24 12.76 14.00
N LEU A 32 8.32 13.73 14.02
CA LEU A 32 6.91 13.53 14.30
C LEU A 32 6.06 14.07 13.16
N ALA A 33 5.11 13.28 12.68
CA ALA A 33 4.02 13.77 11.86
C ALA A 33 2.82 14.11 12.75
N VAL A 34 2.60 15.41 12.96
CA VAL A 34 1.57 15.89 13.89
C VAL A 34 0.28 16.17 13.13
N PHE A 35 -0.78 15.51 13.57
CA PHE A 35 -2.15 15.68 13.10
C PHE A 35 -2.96 16.39 14.19
N GLY A 36 -3.31 17.66 13.94
CA GLY A 36 -4.16 18.47 14.79
C GLY A 36 -5.63 18.20 14.51
N VAL A 37 -6.37 17.71 15.50
CA VAL A 37 -7.78 17.30 15.36
C VAL A 37 -8.63 17.86 16.49
N GLU A 38 -9.93 17.98 16.27
CA GLU A 38 -10.89 18.32 17.34
C GLU A 38 -11.03 17.12 18.31
N PRO A 39 -10.79 17.30 19.62
CA PRO A 39 -11.02 16.24 20.60
C PRO A 39 -12.47 15.74 20.56
N GLY A 40 -12.65 14.42 20.42
CA GLY A 40 -13.99 13.81 20.30
C GLY A 40 -14.63 13.93 18.91
N GLY A 41 -13.96 14.60 17.96
CA GLY A 41 -14.35 14.66 16.56
C GLY A 41 -14.20 13.32 15.83
N PHE A 42 -14.74 13.21 14.62
CA PHE A 42 -14.64 12.00 13.80
C PHE A 42 -13.22 11.74 13.27
N LEU A 43 -12.36 12.76 13.26
CA LEU A 43 -10.93 12.59 12.94
C LEU A 43 -10.08 12.16 14.15
N ALA A 44 -10.57 12.34 15.37
CA ALA A 44 -9.83 11.97 16.57
C ALA A 44 -9.88 10.45 16.78
N PRO A 45 -8.72 9.77 16.84
CA PRO A 45 -8.71 8.33 17.06
C PRO A 45 -9.08 7.99 18.51
N ALA A 46 -9.76 6.86 18.68
CA ALA A 46 -9.92 6.26 20.00
C ALA A 46 -8.57 5.68 20.46
N PRO A 47 -8.10 5.97 21.68
CA PRO A 47 -6.84 5.42 22.18
C PRO A 47 -6.96 3.91 22.38
N LEU A 48 -5.92 3.15 22.00
CA LEU A 48 -5.76 1.75 22.38
C LEU A 48 -5.35 1.61 23.85
N SER A 49 -4.59 2.57 24.35
CA SER A 49 -4.18 2.65 25.75
C SER A 49 -4.08 4.11 26.22
N GLY A 50 -4.18 4.34 27.52
CA GLY A 50 -4.09 5.68 28.11
C GLY A 50 -5.41 6.43 28.09
N LYS A 51 -5.35 7.75 27.89
CA LYS A 51 -6.51 8.66 27.94
C LYS A 51 -6.80 9.26 26.57
N PRO A 52 -8.08 9.55 26.25
CA PRO A 52 -8.42 10.26 25.02
C PRO A 52 -7.87 11.68 25.02
N LEU A 53 -7.82 12.29 23.82
CA LEU A 53 -7.51 13.71 23.68
C LEU A 53 -8.52 14.55 24.46
N ALA A 54 -8.03 15.60 25.10
CA ALA A 54 -8.84 16.57 25.83
C ALA A 54 -8.60 17.98 25.30
N GLU A 55 -9.64 18.79 25.31
CA GLU A 55 -9.56 20.19 24.88
C GLU A 55 -8.70 21.03 25.84
N GLY A 56 -7.90 21.94 25.29
CA GLY A 56 -7.01 22.82 26.06
C GLY A 56 -5.84 22.11 26.76
N ALA A 57 -5.66 20.81 26.57
CA ALA A 57 -4.56 20.04 27.16
C ALA A 57 -3.37 19.90 26.19
N ASP A 58 -2.18 19.72 26.75
CA ASP A 58 -0.95 19.40 26.00
C ASP A 58 -0.80 17.89 25.74
N GLY A 59 -1.88 17.13 25.92
CA GLY A 59 -1.90 15.68 25.81
C GLY A 59 -1.96 15.22 24.36
N VAL A 60 -1.07 14.30 23.97
CA VAL A 60 -1.01 13.71 22.63
C VAL A 60 -1.15 12.19 22.63
N LEU A 61 -1.68 11.65 21.53
CA LEU A 61 -1.70 10.22 21.25
C LEU A 61 -0.62 9.88 20.25
N VAL A 62 0.19 8.86 20.53
CA VAL A 62 1.32 8.45 19.68
C VAL A 62 1.10 7.09 19.03
N SER A 63 1.62 6.92 17.83
CA SER A 63 1.62 5.65 17.10
C SER A 63 2.64 4.64 17.61
N ASP A 64 2.43 3.37 17.28
CA ASP A 64 3.36 2.27 17.61
C ASP A 64 4.77 2.53 17.05
N GLU A 65 4.89 3.23 15.92
CA GLU A 65 6.16 3.63 15.32
C GLU A 65 6.99 4.49 16.30
N ILE A 66 6.35 5.41 17.02
CA ILE A 66 7.00 6.27 18.00
C ILE A 66 7.36 5.49 19.28
N LEU A 67 6.55 4.50 19.66
CA LEU A 67 6.85 3.64 20.81
C LEU A 67 8.10 2.78 20.57
N ARG A 68 8.30 2.29 19.34
CA ARG A 68 9.50 1.54 18.95
C ARG A 68 10.77 2.38 19.04
N GLU A 69 10.65 3.71 18.93
CA GLU A 69 11.76 4.64 19.12
C GLU A 69 12.12 4.87 20.61
N GLY A 70 11.36 4.28 21.55
CA GLY A 70 11.66 4.29 22.99
C GLY A 70 10.77 5.21 23.82
N VAL A 71 9.83 5.93 23.20
CA VAL A 71 8.86 6.81 23.88
C VAL A 71 7.81 5.97 24.60
N LYS A 72 7.38 6.42 25.77
CA LYS A 72 6.38 5.77 26.61
C LYS A 72 5.24 6.73 26.97
N VAL A 73 4.10 6.16 27.34
CA VAL A 73 3.00 6.93 27.94
C VAL A 73 3.48 7.55 29.24
N GLY A 74 3.26 8.86 29.40
CA GLY A 74 3.76 9.68 30.50
C GLY A 74 4.99 10.52 30.16
N ASP A 75 5.69 10.22 29.06
CA ASP A 75 6.84 11.00 28.63
C ASP A 75 6.43 12.40 28.13
N ARG A 76 7.38 13.33 28.19
CA ARG A 76 7.26 14.67 27.61
C ARG A 76 8.21 14.82 26.44
N LEU A 77 7.70 15.35 25.34
CA LEU A 77 8.45 15.67 24.13
C LEU A 77 8.44 17.18 23.95
N SER A 78 9.60 17.78 23.68
CA SER A 78 9.68 19.18 23.30
C SER A 78 9.75 19.26 21.77
N ALA A 79 8.75 19.86 21.13
CA ALA A 79 8.57 19.84 19.68
C ALA A 79 8.57 21.24 19.04
N GLY A 80 9.07 21.30 17.80
CA GLY A 80 9.08 22.52 17.01
C GLY A 80 10.08 23.57 17.50
N ARG A 81 10.04 24.75 16.89
CA ARG A 81 11.06 25.81 17.11
C ARG A 81 10.92 26.50 18.47
N ALA A 82 9.71 26.56 19.01
CA ALA A 82 9.41 27.16 20.30
C ALA A 82 9.58 26.18 21.48
N GLY A 83 9.91 24.91 21.23
CA GLY A 83 9.99 23.88 22.28
C GLY A 83 8.64 23.62 22.93
N THR A 84 7.58 23.47 22.11
CA THR A 84 6.23 23.21 22.62
C THR A 84 6.20 21.83 23.28
N GLU A 85 5.80 21.79 24.54
CA GLU A 85 5.74 20.54 25.30
C GLU A 85 4.52 19.71 24.87
N LEU A 86 4.76 18.44 24.58
CA LEU A 86 3.75 17.43 24.25
C LEU A 86 3.83 16.32 25.29
N THR A 87 2.74 16.06 26.01
CA THR A 87 2.68 14.97 27.00
C THR A 87 2.02 13.75 26.36
N VAL A 88 2.71 12.62 26.36
CA VAL A 88 2.15 11.38 25.80
C VAL A 88 1.09 10.82 26.76
N VAL A 89 -0.18 10.96 26.41
CA VAL A 89 -1.30 10.53 27.27
C VAL A 89 -1.87 9.16 26.90
N GLY A 90 -1.53 8.66 25.72
CA GLY A 90 -2.01 7.38 25.24
C GLY A 90 -1.40 6.98 23.92
N THR A 91 -1.79 5.80 23.45
CA THR A 91 -1.27 5.21 22.21
C THR A 91 -2.39 4.91 21.25
N ILE A 92 -2.06 4.98 19.96
CA ILE A 92 -2.84 4.41 18.87
C ILE A 92 -2.04 3.26 18.25
N GLY A 93 -2.69 2.45 17.41
CA GLY A 93 -1.99 1.41 16.67
C GLY A 93 -1.01 1.99 15.65
N SER A 94 -0.48 1.14 14.78
CA SER A 94 0.39 1.57 13.68
C SER A 94 -0.24 2.66 12.82
N ALA A 95 0.47 3.80 12.72
CA ALA A 95 0.12 4.93 11.88
C ALA A 95 1.38 5.73 11.54
N SER A 96 1.65 5.88 10.24
CA SER A 96 2.78 6.67 9.75
C SER A 96 2.36 7.61 8.62
N PHE A 97 3.09 8.70 8.46
CA PHE A 97 2.94 9.64 7.35
C PHE A 97 4.33 9.94 6.78
N GLY A 98 4.55 9.54 5.52
CA GLY A 98 5.88 9.67 4.90
C GLY A 98 6.98 8.91 5.64
N HIS A 99 6.69 7.73 6.18
CA HIS A 99 7.58 6.91 7.03
C HIS A 99 7.93 7.51 8.40
N VAL A 100 7.33 8.63 8.77
CA VAL A 100 7.45 9.24 10.09
C VAL A 100 6.27 8.80 10.95
N GLY A 101 6.52 8.51 12.23
CA GLY A 101 5.47 8.14 13.18
C GLY A 101 4.46 9.26 13.39
N VAL A 102 3.18 8.91 13.46
CA VAL A 102 2.08 9.88 13.64
C VAL A 102 1.84 10.18 15.11
N VAL A 103 1.59 11.46 15.40
CA VAL A 103 1.07 11.99 16.67
C VAL A 103 -0.26 12.69 16.41
N TYR A 104 -1.29 12.35 17.17
CA TYR A 104 -2.53 13.13 17.19
C TYR A 104 -2.51 14.09 18.38
N ALA A 105 -2.76 15.36 18.09
CA ALA A 105 -2.80 16.44 19.06
C ALA A 105 -4.16 17.18 18.97
N PRO A 106 -4.62 17.81 20.06
CA PRO A 106 -5.73 18.75 19.99
C PRO A 106 -5.39 19.87 18.99
N LEU A 107 -6.35 20.31 18.18
CA LEU A 107 -6.11 21.30 17.14
C LEU A 107 -5.43 22.58 17.67
N GLY A 108 -5.85 23.08 18.84
CA GLY A 108 -5.21 24.24 19.47
C GLY A 108 -3.74 24.01 19.87
N LEU A 109 -3.36 22.78 20.22
CA LEU A 109 -1.96 22.44 20.46
C LEU A 109 -1.16 22.41 19.15
N TRP A 110 -1.73 21.83 18.09
CA TRP A 110 -1.12 21.88 16.76
C TRP A 110 -0.98 23.33 16.25
N GLN A 111 -1.97 24.20 16.45
CA GLN A 111 -1.87 25.61 16.04
C GLN A 111 -0.75 26.35 16.79
N ARG A 112 -0.55 26.08 18.09
CA ARG A 112 0.60 26.62 18.85
C ARG A 112 1.93 26.17 18.26
N LEU A 113 2.03 24.88 17.96
CA LEU A 113 3.22 24.27 17.37
C LEU A 113 3.52 24.85 15.98
N HIS A 114 2.50 24.96 15.14
CA HIS A 114 2.57 25.50 13.78
C HIS A 114 2.98 26.97 13.76
N TYR A 115 2.40 27.78 14.64
CA TYR A 115 2.71 29.20 14.73
C TYR A 115 4.10 29.45 15.32
N GLY A 116 4.55 28.57 16.23
CA GLY A 116 5.95 28.52 16.67
C GLY A 116 6.43 29.73 17.48
N LEU A 117 5.53 30.43 18.18
CA LEU A 117 5.88 31.50 19.12
C LEU A 117 5.62 31.07 20.57
N PRO A 118 6.48 31.49 21.53
CA PRO A 118 6.19 31.33 22.94
C PRO A 118 5.02 32.22 23.37
N GLY A 119 4.08 31.67 24.14
CA GLY A 119 2.93 32.40 24.70
C GLY A 119 1.57 31.98 24.13
N ASP A 120 0.55 32.80 24.38
CA ASP A 120 -0.82 32.54 23.93
C ASP A 120 -0.96 32.68 22.40
N LEU A 121 -1.82 31.86 21.81
CA LEU A 121 -2.15 31.92 20.40
C LEU A 121 -2.79 33.26 20.05
N PRO A 122 -2.27 34.01 19.07
CA PRO A 122 -3.00 35.13 18.49
C PRO A 122 -4.30 34.64 17.86
N GLU A 123 -5.34 35.48 17.88
CA GLU A 123 -6.65 35.16 17.30
C GLU A 123 -6.55 34.74 15.82
N ALA A 124 -5.61 35.33 15.08
CA ALA A 124 -5.34 34.98 13.68
C ALA A 124 -4.80 33.55 13.50
N ALA A 125 -4.18 32.95 14.51
CA ALA A 125 -3.66 31.59 14.48
C ALA A 125 -4.70 30.54 14.93
N ALA A 126 -5.68 30.94 15.75
CA ALA A 126 -6.75 30.05 16.24
C ALA A 126 -7.69 29.54 15.14
N GLY A 127 -7.73 30.22 13.98
CA GLY A 127 -8.52 29.80 12.82
C GLY A 127 -7.76 28.97 11.78
N GLN A 128 -6.47 28.69 12.00
CA GLN A 128 -5.65 28.01 10.99
C GLN A 128 -5.85 26.50 11.00
N ALA A 129 -5.93 25.91 9.81
CA ALA A 129 -5.93 24.48 9.57
C ALA A 129 -5.31 24.22 8.19
N THR A 130 -4.68 23.07 8.02
CA THR A 130 -4.11 22.65 6.72
C THR A 130 -5.21 22.24 5.75
N ALA A 131 -6.26 21.59 6.26
CA ALA A 131 -7.41 21.13 5.47
C ALA A 131 -8.69 21.09 6.31
N VAL A 132 -9.82 20.85 5.66
CA VAL A 132 -11.10 20.54 6.32
C VAL A 132 -11.56 19.17 5.82
N ALA A 133 -11.65 18.20 6.73
CA ALA A 133 -12.19 16.90 6.40
C ALA A 133 -13.72 16.97 6.35
N LEU A 134 -14.31 16.37 5.32
CA LEU A 134 -15.75 16.40 5.07
C LEU A 134 -16.32 14.98 5.08
N GLN A 135 -17.43 14.78 5.77
CA GLN A 135 -18.30 13.64 5.55
C GLN A 135 -19.50 14.10 4.72
N LEU A 136 -19.54 13.66 3.47
CA LEU A 136 -20.60 14.01 2.53
C LEU A 136 -21.68 12.92 2.50
N GLY A 137 -22.92 13.31 2.23
CA GLY A 137 -23.97 12.38 1.81
C GLY A 137 -23.73 11.88 0.39
N ASP A 138 -24.44 10.82 0.01
CA ASP A 138 -24.35 10.26 -1.33
C ASP A 138 -24.81 11.27 -2.39
N GLY A 139 -24.08 11.36 -3.51
CA GLY A 139 -24.45 12.19 -4.67
C GLY A 139 -24.26 13.70 -4.48
N VAL A 140 -23.51 14.14 -3.47
CA VAL A 140 -23.22 15.57 -3.27
C VAL A 140 -22.17 16.04 -4.28
N ASP A 141 -22.55 16.99 -5.14
CA ASP A 141 -21.62 17.68 -6.03
C ASP A 141 -20.91 18.84 -5.29
N THR A 142 -19.59 18.73 -5.17
CA THR A 142 -18.75 19.75 -4.53
C THR A 142 -18.13 20.74 -5.51
N ALA A 143 -18.24 20.55 -6.83
CA ALA A 143 -17.55 21.37 -7.83
C ALA A 143 -17.95 22.85 -7.76
N ALA A 144 -19.25 23.13 -7.60
CA ALA A 144 -19.73 24.50 -7.42
C ALA A 144 -19.33 25.12 -6.07
N ALA A 145 -19.02 24.30 -5.06
CA ALA A 145 -18.50 24.75 -3.78
C ALA A 145 -17.03 25.16 -3.89
N ASP A 146 -16.27 24.33 -4.57
CA ASP A 146 -14.85 24.49 -4.81
C ASP A 146 -14.55 25.76 -5.59
N GLN A 147 -15.25 26.00 -6.70
CA GLN A 147 -15.08 27.22 -7.48
C GLN A 147 -15.40 28.49 -6.68
N ARG A 148 -16.43 28.46 -5.83
CA ARG A 148 -16.84 29.63 -5.04
C ARG A 148 -15.90 29.94 -3.88
N LEU A 149 -15.33 28.92 -3.26
CA LEU A 149 -14.48 29.05 -2.09
C LEU A 149 -12.99 29.05 -2.44
N GLY A 150 -12.64 28.85 -3.71
CA GLY A 150 -11.25 28.65 -4.14
C GLY A 150 -10.63 27.39 -3.53
N THR A 151 -11.45 26.39 -3.20
CA THR A 151 -11.03 25.13 -2.59
C THR A 151 -11.01 24.01 -3.61
N GLN A 152 -10.39 22.89 -3.26
CA GLN A 152 -10.50 21.65 -3.99
C GLN A 152 -10.86 20.54 -3.01
N VAL A 153 -12.01 19.91 -3.20
CA VAL A 153 -12.37 18.69 -2.49
C VAL A 153 -11.67 17.52 -3.17
N LEU A 154 -10.89 16.79 -2.38
CA LEU A 154 -10.26 15.54 -2.80
C LEU A 154 -10.99 14.38 -2.10
N ASP A 155 -11.22 13.31 -2.84
CA ASP A 155 -11.63 12.05 -2.23
C ASP A 155 -10.44 11.41 -1.49
N LYS A 156 -10.73 10.35 -0.73
CA LYS A 156 -9.73 9.65 0.08
C LYS A 156 -8.57 9.09 -0.75
N THR A 157 -8.84 8.60 -1.97
CA THR A 157 -7.81 8.02 -2.84
C THR A 157 -6.90 9.10 -3.40
N ALA A 158 -7.47 10.23 -3.82
CA ALA A 158 -6.73 11.40 -4.27
C ALA A 158 -5.89 12.02 -3.14
N THR A 159 -6.37 11.99 -1.89
CA THR A 159 -5.58 12.43 -0.73
C THR A 159 -4.30 11.60 -0.55
N PHE A 160 -4.34 10.28 -0.77
CA PHE A 160 -3.12 9.45 -0.73
C PHE A 160 -2.12 9.86 -1.80
N ALA A 161 -2.59 10.12 -3.03
CA ALA A 161 -1.72 10.55 -4.13
C ALA A 161 -1.07 11.92 -3.87
N ALA A 162 -1.71 12.77 -3.07
CA ALA A 162 -1.17 14.06 -2.64
C ALA A 162 -0.14 13.95 -1.50
N SER A 163 -0.03 12.79 -0.84
CA SER A 163 0.95 12.57 0.22
C SER A 163 2.38 12.54 -0.37
N PRO A 164 3.38 13.14 0.30
CA PRO A 164 4.75 13.15 -0.16
C PRO A 164 5.27 11.72 -0.44
N GLY A 165 5.80 11.50 -1.64
CA GLY A 165 6.46 10.25 -2.02
C GLY A 165 5.54 9.09 -2.43
N TYR A 166 4.25 9.10 -2.05
CA TYR A 166 3.33 7.98 -2.30
C TYR A 166 3.28 7.55 -3.77
N THR A 167 3.06 8.52 -4.67
CA THR A 167 2.93 8.23 -6.11
C THR A 167 4.24 7.70 -6.71
N ALA A 168 5.38 8.25 -6.30
CA ALA A 168 6.69 7.83 -6.79
C ALA A 168 7.05 6.41 -6.32
N GLU A 169 6.79 6.12 -5.05
CA GLU A 169 7.03 4.80 -4.45
C GLU A 169 6.08 3.75 -5.05
N SER A 170 4.78 4.04 -5.10
CA SER A 170 3.79 3.13 -5.67
C SER A 170 4.06 2.85 -7.16
N SER A 171 4.48 3.85 -7.92
CA SER A 171 4.90 3.69 -9.32
C SER A 171 6.09 2.75 -9.44
N THR A 172 7.12 2.95 -8.60
CA THR A 172 8.32 2.11 -8.60
C THR A 172 8.00 0.66 -8.22
N MET A 173 7.18 0.46 -7.19
CA MET A 173 6.71 -0.88 -6.79
C MET A 173 5.89 -1.57 -7.90
N THR A 174 5.03 -0.81 -8.58
CA THR A 174 4.24 -1.31 -9.71
C THR A 174 5.15 -1.71 -10.88
N LEU A 175 6.18 -0.91 -11.17
CA LEU A 175 7.15 -1.20 -12.21
C LEU A 175 7.94 -2.49 -11.92
N ILE A 176 8.47 -2.63 -10.69
CA ILE A 176 9.17 -3.84 -10.25
C ILE A 176 8.26 -5.07 -10.39
N ARG A 177 7.01 -4.96 -9.90
CA ARG A 177 6.03 -6.04 -10.03
C ARG A 177 5.76 -6.41 -11.48
N GLY A 178 5.58 -5.42 -12.35
CA GLY A 178 5.38 -5.61 -13.78
C GLY A 178 6.55 -6.33 -14.45
N PHE A 179 7.79 -5.94 -14.13
CA PHE A 179 8.99 -6.62 -14.61
C PHE A 179 9.08 -8.06 -14.11
N LEU A 180 8.79 -8.31 -12.83
CA LEU A 180 8.77 -9.66 -12.27
C LEU A 180 7.76 -10.55 -13.00
N TYR A 181 6.56 -10.04 -13.30
CA TYR A 181 5.59 -10.77 -14.10
C TYR A 181 6.05 -11.02 -15.54
N ALA A 182 6.64 -10.01 -16.19
CA ALA A 182 7.17 -10.14 -17.56
C ALA A 182 8.30 -11.18 -17.65
N ILE A 183 9.28 -11.11 -16.74
CA ILE A 183 10.39 -12.07 -16.67
C ILE A 183 9.86 -13.46 -16.33
N SER A 184 8.93 -13.59 -15.38
CA SER A 184 8.34 -14.88 -15.04
C SER A 184 7.63 -15.51 -16.25
N ALA A 185 6.84 -14.73 -17.00
CA ALA A 185 6.20 -15.19 -18.22
C ALA A 185 7.23 -15.65 -19.27
N LEU A 186 8.31 -14.89 -19.46
CA LEU A 186 9.39 -15.24 -20.39
C LEU A 186 10.10 -16.54 -19.98
N VAL A 187 10.46 -16.68 -18.71
CA VAL A 187 11.14 -17.86 -18.17
C VAL A 187 10.25 -19.09 -18.30
N VAL A 188 8.99 -19.00 -17.86
CA VAL A 188 8.05 -20.11 -17.93
C VAL A 188 7.76 -20.49 -19.39
N GLY A 189 7.54 -19.51 -20.27
CA GLY A 189 7.33 -19.74 -21.70
C GLY A 189 8.55 -20.40 -22.37
N SER A 190 9.76 -19.96 -22.02
CA SER A 190 11.01 -20.55 -22.52
C SER A 190 11.19 -21.99 -22.02
N PHE A 191 10.89 -22.24 -20.73
CA PHE A 191 10.95 -23.57 -20.14
C PHE A 191 10.01 -24.55 -20.86
N PHE A 192 8.74 -24.19 -21.03
CA PHE A 192 7.80 -25.04 -21.77
C PHE A 192 8.17 -25.18 -23.25
N THR A 193 8.79 -24.17 -23.85
CA THR A 193 9.33 -24.28 -25.21
C THR A 193 10.41 -25.36 -25.29
N VAL A 194 11.41 -25.31 -24.40
CA VAL A 194 12.48 -26.30 -24.34
C VAL A 194 11.92 -27.68 -24.03
N TRP A 195 11.02 -27.80 -23.05
CA TRP A 195 10.37 -29.06 -22.70
C TRP A 195 9.62 -29.65 -23.90
N THR A 196 8.83 -28.84 -24.61
CA THR A 196 8.06 -29.32 -25.77
C THR A 196 9.00 -29.78 -26.90
N ILE A 197 10.13 -29.09 -27.11
CA ILE A 197 11.15 -29.48 -28.10
C ILE A 197 11.77 -30.84 -27.71
N GLN A 198 12.10 -31.05 -26.44
CA GLN A 198 12.67 -32.31 -25.96
C GLN A 198 11.70 -33.49 -26.15
N ARG A 199 10.39 -33.25 -26.07
CA ARG A 199 9.34 -34.26 -26.32
C ARG A 199 8.93 -34.45 -27.78
N ARG A 200 9.65 -33.84 -28.73
CA ARG A 200 9.29 -33.89 -30.15
C ARG A 200 9.21 -35.31 -30.72
N HIS A 201 10.07 -36.21 -30.27
CA HIS A 201 10.07 -37.60 -30.75
C HIS A 201 8.83 -38.36 -30.27
N GLU A 202 8.46 -38.21 -28.99
CA GLU A 202 7.24 -38.78 -28.40
C GLU A 202 5.98 -38.26 -29.13
N ILE A 203 5.90 -36.96 -29.39
CA ILE A 203 4.79 -36.33 -30.12
C ILE A 203 4.70 -36.86 -31.56
N ALA A 204 5.84 -37.08 -32.23
CA ALA A 204 5.88 -37.63 -33.58
C ALA A 204 5.40 -39.08 -33.62
N LEU A 205 5.80 -39.91 -32.64
CA LEU A 205 5.32 -41.29 -32.50
C LEU A 205 3.81 -41.33 -32.27
N LEU A 206 3.27 -40.48 -31.38
CA LEU A 206 1.83 -40.37 -31.15
C LEU A 206 1.06 -39.98 -32.42
N LYS A 207 1.60 -39.05 -33.22
CA LYS A 207 1.01 -38.71 -34.52
C LYS A 207 1.07 -39.87 -35.52
N ALA A 208 2.16 -40.64 -35.54
CA ALA A 208 2.31 -41.77 -36.45
C ALA A 208 1.29 -42.88 -36.19
N ILE A 209 0.88 -43.07 -34.94
CA ILE A 209 -0.19 -44.01 -34.55
C ILE A 209 -1.60 -43.42 -34.63
N GLY A 210 -1.75 -42.21 -35.18
CA GLY A 210 -3.06 -41.61 -35.49
C GLY A 210 -3.62 -40.64 -34.43
N ALA A 211 -2.85 -40.22 -33.44
CA ALA A 211 -3.33 -39.25 -32.45
C ALA A 211 -3.63 -37.88 -33.09
N SER A 212 -4.80 -37.31 -32.76
CA SER A 212 -5.19 -35.99 -33.25
C SER A 212 -4.35 -34.88 -32.62
N THR A 213 -4.11 -33.79 -33.36
CA THR A 213 -3.41 -32.61 -32.84
C THR A 213 -4.10 -32.03 -31.59
N GLY A 214 -5.43 -32.12 -31.51
CA GLY A 214 -6.20 -31.66 -30.35
C GLY A 214 -5.98 -32.53 -29.10
N TYR A 215 -5.84 -33.84 -29.28
CA TYR A 215 -5.48 -34.75 -28.19
C TYR A 215 -4.10 -34.41 -27.61
N ILE A 216 -3.10 -34.27 -28.48
CA ILE A 216 -1.72 -33.93 -28.08
C ILE A 216 -1.66 -32.58 -27.35
N LEU A 217 -2.41 -31.59 -27.85
CA LEU A 217 -2.45 -30.27 -27.21
C LEU A 217 -3.09 -30.32 -25.83
N ARG A 218 -4.20 -31.05 -25.65
CA ARG A 218 -4.88 -31.20 -24.35
C ARG A 218 -4.02 -31.96 -23.35
N ASP A 219 -3.39 -33.05 -23.75
CA ASP A 219 -2.49 -33.83 -22.89
C ASP A 219 -1.34 -32.96 -22.38
N ALA A 220 -0.62 -32.31 -23.30
CA ALA A 220 0.51 -31.46 -22.94
C ALA A 220 0.10 -30.24 -22.09
N LEU A 221 -1.05 -29.62 -22.37
CA LEU A 221 -1.55 -28.51 -21.54
C LEU A 221 -2.01 -28.98 -20.15
N THR A 222 -2.56 -30.18 -20.02
CA THR A 222 -2.96 -30.74 -18.72
C THR A 222 -1.74 -31.03 -17.86
N GLN A 223 -0.68 -31.61 -18.46
CA GLN A 223 0.58 -31.84 -17.77
C GLN A 223 1.27 -30.52 -17.38
N ALA A 224 1.28 -29.54 -18.28
CA ALA A 224 1.79 -28.19 -18.00
C ALA A 224 1.01 -27.53 -16.86
N ALA A 225 -0.32 -27.63 -16.86
CA ALA A 225 -1.17 -27.12 -15.80
C ALA A 225 -0.86 -27.77 -14.46
N ALA A 226 -0.72 -29.09 -14.40
CA ALA A 226 -0.39 -29.81 -13.17
C ALA A 226 0.96 -29.36 -12.59
N VAL A 227 1.97 -29.20 -13.44
CA VAL A 227 3.30 -28.73 -13.03
C VAL A 227 3.24 -27.28 -12.56
N LEU A 228 2.55 -26.41 -13.30
CA LEU A 228 2.37 -25.01 -12.93
C LEU A 228 1.63 -24.85 -11.60
N LEU A 229 0.57 -25.62 -11.38
CA LEU A 229 -0.18 -25.61 -10.12
C LEU A 229 0.71 -26.06 -8.95
N ALA A 230 1.44 -27.17 -9.11
CA ALA A 230 2.32 -27.67 -8.06
C ALA A 230 3.47 -26.69 -7.76
N ALA A 231 4.13 -26.17 -8.80
CA ALA A 231 5.23 -25.22 -8.64
C ALA A 231 4.76 -23.88 -8.06
N THR A 232 3.60 -23.38 -8.49
CA THR A 232 3.01 -22.14 -7.96
C THR A 232 2.60 -22.34 -6.50
N ALA A 233 1.94 -23.45 -6.16
CA ALA A 233 1.58 -23.76 -4.78
C ALA A 233 2.83 -23.86 -3.87
N ALA A 234 3.86 -24.56 -4.32
CA ALA A 234 5.13 -24.66 -3.59
C ALA A 234 5.81 -23.30 -3.42
N GLY A 235 5.89 -22.50 -4.50
CA GLY A 235 6.46 -21.16 -4.47
C GLY A 235 5.69 -20.21 -3.54
N THR A 236 4.35 -20.25 -3.59
CA THR A 236 3.49 -19.49 -2.68
C THR A 236 3.69 -19.92 -1.24
N ALA A 237 3.76 -21.22 -0.94
CA ALA A 237 4.02 -21.71 0.41
C ALA A 237 5.37 -21.21 0.96
N VAL A 238 6.43 -21.25 0.15
CA VAL A 238 7.74 -20.69 0.52
C VAL A 238 7.65 -19.18 0.74
N GLY A 239 6.98 -18.44 -0.15
CA GLY A 239 6.81 -17.00 -0.03
C GLY A 239 6.04 -16.61 1.25
N LEU A 240 4.99 -17.34 1.59
CA LEU A 240 4.24 -17.13 2.84
C LEU A 240 5.08 -17.46 4.08
N ALA A 241 5.88 -18.53 4.03
CA ALA A 241 6.78 -18.89 5.14
C ALA A 241 7.85 -17.81 5.38
N LEU A 242 8.49 -17.32 4.31
CA LEU A 242 9.47 -16.25 4.39
C LEU A 242 8.84 -14.94 4.88
N GLY A 243 7.66 -14.59 4.34
CA GLY A 243 6.94 -13.39 4.76
C GLY A 243 6.49 -13.44 6.22
N GLY A 244 6.06 -14.60 6.71
CA GLY A 244 5.73 -14.80 8.12
C GLY A 244 6.94 -14.70 9.06
N ALA A 245 8.14 -15.03 8.57
CA ALA A 245 9.38 -14.92 9.34
C ALA A 245 9.89 -13.47 9.50
N MET A 246 9.37 -12.51 8.73
CA MET A 246 9.83 -11.10 8.73
C MET A 246 9.25 -10.24 9.88
N ASN A 247 8.58 -10.84 10.86
CA ASN A 247 7.86 -10.09 11.89
C ASN A 247 8.78 -9.16 12.69
N GLY A 248 8.63 -7.84 12.47
CA GLY A 248 9.25 -6.78 13.29
C GLY A 248 10.33 -5.95 12.62
N SER A 249 10.84 -6.32 11.43
CA SER A 249 11.94 -5.58 10.78
C SER A 249 11.48 -4.55 9.73
N ALA A 250 10.28 -4.72 9.17
CA ALA A 250 9.68 -3.79 8.21
C ALA A 250 8.14 -3.91 8.23
N PRO A 251 7.39 -2.82 7.96
CA PRO A 251 5.94 -2.88 7.78
C PRO A 251 5.61 -3.69 6.52
N PHE A 252 5.36 -4.98 6.71
CA PHE A 252 5.10 -5.94 5.64
C PHE A 252 3.69 -6.52 5.81
N SER A 253 2.86 -6.39 4.77
CA SER A 253 1.49 -6.89 4.75
C SER A 253 1.28 -7.82 3.57
N LEU A 254 1.07 -9.11 3.86
CA LEU A 254 0.63 -10.11 2.87
C LEU A 254 -0.88 -10.01 2.67
N GLN A 255 -1.30 -9.45 1.53
CA GLN A 255 -2.70 -9.44 1.15
C GLN A 255 -3.01 -10.68 0.28
N ALA A 256 -3.97 -11.49 0.72
CA ALA A 256 -4.27 -12.78 0.08
C ALA A 256 -4.76 -12.63 -1.37
N ASP A 257 -5.49 -11.55 -1.66
CA ASP A 257 -5.95 -11.17 -3.01
C ASP A 257 -4.78 -10.91 -3.97
N GLN A 258 -3.74 -10.20 -3.51
CA GLN A 258 -2.55 -9.90 -4.32
C GLN A 258 -1.73 -11.17 -4.60
N VAL A 259 -1.62 -12.05 -3.60
CA VAL A 259 -0.94 -13.35 -3.76
C VAL A 259 -1.71 -14.24 -4.73
N ALA A 260 -3.03 -14.31 -4.60
CA ALA A 260 -3.89 -15.08 -5.50
C ALA A 260 -3.83 -14.55 -6.94
N LEU A 261 -3.89 -13.23 -7.12
CA LEU A 261 -3.76 -12.59 -8.43
C LEU A 261 -2.42 -12.93 -9.09
N ALA A 262 -1.31 -12.85 -8.34
CA ALA A 262 0.00 -13.22 -8.84
C ALA A 262 0.07 -14.70 -9.26
N ALA A 263 -0.46 -15.61 -8.45
CA ALA A 263 -0.51 -17.04 -8.75
C ALA A 263 -1.30 -17.34 -10.02
N VAL A 264 -2.50 -16.75 -10.17
CA VAL A 264 -3.34 -16.90 -11.36
C VAL A 264 -2.64 -16.35 -12.60
N LEU A 265 -2.04 -15.17 -12.52
CA LEU A 265 -1.29 -14.57 -13.63
C LEU A 265 -0.15 -15.47 -14.09
N LEU A 266 0.63 -16.03 -13.16
CA LEU A 266 1.73 -16.94 -13.50
C LEU A 266 1.25 -18.21 -14.19
N ILE A 267 0.17 -18.83 -13.70
CA ILE A 267 -0.41 -20.03 -14.31
C ILE A 267 -0.94 -19.72 -15.72
N VAL A 268 -1.69 -18.62 -15.88
CA VAL A 268 -2.27 -18.23 -17.18
C VAL A 268 -1.18 -17.91 -18.20
N LEU A 269 -0.18 -17.12 -17.82
CA LEU A 269 0.95 -16.77 -18.70
C LEU A 269 1.78 -18.01 -19.04
N GLY A 270 1.98 -18.92 -18.08
CA GLY A 270 2.68 -20.18 -18.31
C GLY A 270 1.96 -21.10 -19.28
N LEU A 271 0.65 -21.27 -19.11
CA LEU A 271 -0.19 -22.05 -20.02
C LEU A 271 -0.22 -21.43 -21.42
N ALA A 272 -0.28 -20.10 -21.53
CA ALA A 272 -0.21 -19.40 -22.81
C ALA A 272 1.14 -19.67 -23.52
N GLY A 273 2.25 -19.63 -22.78
CA GLY A 273 3.58 -19.97 -23.27
C GLY A 273 3.68 -21.42 -23.78
N ALA A 274 3.16 -22.38 -23.00
CA ALA A 274 3.11 -23.79 -23.39
C ALA A 274 2.25 -24.00 -24.65
N ALA A 275 1.06 -23.41 -24.71
CA ALA A 275 0.16 -23.50 -25.86
C ALA A 275 0.82 -22.97 -27.16
N ALA A 276 1.51 -21.83 -27.07
CA ALA A 276 2.23 -21.24 -28.20
C ALA A 276 3.35 -22.16 -28.71
N ALA A 277 4.15 -22.75 -27.81
CA ALA A 277 5.22 -23.69 -28.17
C ALA A 277 4.69 -24.95 -28.87
N ILE A 278 3.65 -25.58 -28.32
CA ILE A 278 3.04 -26.80 -28.88
C ILE A 278 2.42 -26.52 -30.25
N ARG A 279 1.70 -25.40 -30.40
CA ARG A 279 1.09 -25.00 -31.68
C ARG A 279 2.16 -24.81 -32.76
N ARG A 280 3.31 -24.23 -32.42
CA ARG A 280 4.42 -24.04 -33.35
C ARG A 280 4.99 -25.39 -33.83
N ILE A 281 5.26 -26.32 -32.92
CA ILE A 281 5.88 -27.62 -33.26
C ILE A 281 4.92 -28.49 -34.09
N THR A 282 3.65 -28.57 -33.70
CA THR A 282 2.65 -29.39 -34.40
C THR A 282 2.34 -28.89 -35.81
N LYS A 283 2.37 -27.56 -36.04
CA LYS A 283 2.19 -26.94 -37.37
C LYS A 283 3.39 -27.15 -38.28
N VAL A 284 4.61 -26.99 -37.76
CA VAL A 284 5.85 -27.20 -38.54
C VAL A 284 5.94 -28.64 -39.04
N GLN A 285 5.61 -29.63 -38.22
CA GLN A 285 5.64 -31.04 -38.62
C GLN A 285 4.60 -31.39 -39.70
N ALA A 286 3.42 -30.77 -39.70
CA ALA A 286 2.41 -31.01 -40.73
C ALA A 286 2.88 -30.53 -42.13
N LEU A 287 3.58 -29.40 -42.18
CA LEU A 287 4.12 -28.85 -43.43
C LEU A 287 5.33 -29.64 -43.92
N SER A 288 6.23 -30.07 -43.03
CA SER A 288 7.36 -30.93 -43.40
C SER A 288 6.91 -32.30 -43.92
N ALA A 289 5.83 -32.88 -43.37
CA ALA A 289 5.28 -34.14 -43.85
C ALA A 289 4.64 -34.06 -45.25
N LEU A 290 4.07 -32.89 -45.62
CA LEU A 290 3.54 -32.65 -46.97
C LEU A 290 4.62 -32.31 -48.00
N GLY A 291 5.78 -31.81 -47.56
CA GLY A 291 6.93 -31.48 -48.41
C GLY A 291 7.93 -32.61 -48.62
N ALA A 292 7.95 -33.64 -47.75
CA ALA A 292 8.91 -34.75 -47.82
C ALA A 292 8.58 -35.82 -48.88
N ASN A 293 7.56 -35.59 -49.72
CA ASN A 293 7.19 -36.50 -50.82
C ASN A 293 7.46 -35.87 -52.21
N ARG A 294 8.49 -35.03 -52.32
CA ARG A 294 9.13 -34.61 -53.58
C ARG A 294 10.64 -34.68 -53.43
#